data_AF-A0A7C6S890-F1
#
_entry.id   AF-A0A7C6S890-F1
#
_cell.length_a   1.000
_cell.length_b   1.000
_cell.length_c   1.000
_cell.angle_alpha   90.00
_cell.angle_beta   90.00
_cell.angle_gamma   90.00
#
_symmetry.space_group_name_H-M   'P 1'
#
loop_
_entity.id
_entity.type
_entity.pdbx_description
1 polymer ?
#
loop_
_entity_poly.entity_id
_entity_poly.type
_entity_poly.pdbx_seq_one_letter_code
_entity_poly.pdbx_strand_id
1 'polypeptide(L)'
;MRFAQRNIGPYKLSALGTAAEGPLEVLPERLRWRQNGIEIQIEGAQRIELAGQIAADIALPNSAEDLVSKAQVKVSVDNEVVAADQKQVDRGSSPWQLDPLQVSLTFVNLKVTPEGIQGEPEIHMSSFKLVSNNSAEAVVEVTTGPIERVYLKRLVRQDETGIWTVVGYDPR
;
A
#
# COMPACT_ATOMS: atom_id res chain seq x y z
N MET A 1 -20.90 -2.72 -29.49
CA MET A 1 -20.64 -1.78 -28.38
C MET A 1 -19.56 -2.43 -27.49
N ARG A 2 -18.29 -2.02 -27.61
CA ARG A 2 -17.21 -2.56 -26.78
C ARG A 2 -17.19 -1.74 -25.49
N PHE A 3 -17.61 -2.34 -24.37
CA PHE A 3 -17.28 -1.76 -23.07
C PHE A 3 -15.77 -1.80 -22.95
N ALA A 4 -15.12 -0.64 -22.97
CA ALA A 4 -13.73 -0.55 -22.58
C ALA A 4 -13.66 -1.05 -21.14
N GLN A 5 -13.07 -2.24 -20.94
CA GLN A 5 -12.62 -2.65 -19.62
C GLN A 5 -11.60 -1.59 -19.18
N ARG A 6 -12.05 -0.59 -18.41
CA ARG A 6 -11.13 0.26 -17.69
C ARG A 6 -10.36 -0.67 -16.77
N ASN A 7 -9.08 -0.85 -17.07
CA ASN A 7 -8.15 -1.53 -16.18
C ASN A 7 -7.91 -0.56 -15.01
N ILE A 8 -8.77 -0.62 -13.98
CA ILE A 8 -8.60 0.19 -12.78
C ILE A 8 -7.66 -0.59 -11.88
N GLY A 9 -6.40 -0.15 -11.81
CA GLY A 9 -5.40 -0.70 -10.89
C GLY A 9 -5.85 -0.59 -9.42
N PRO A 10 -5.07 -1.15 -8.48
CA PRO A 10 -5.48 -1.21 -7.08
C PRO A 10 -5.74 0.16 -6.48
N TYR A 11 -6.73 0.28 -5.58
CA TYR A 11 -6.84 1.49 -4.77
C TYR A 11 -5.56 1.63 -3.94
N LYS A 12 -4.82 2.71 -4.21
CA LYS A 12 -3.51 2.98 -3.61
C LYS A 12 -3.49 2.96 -2.08
N LEU A 13 -4.66 3.18 -1.46
CA LEU A 13 -4.83 3.31 -0.01
C LEU A 13 -5.46 2.07 0.64
N SER A 14 -5.91 1.08 -0.13
CA SER A 14 -6.66 -0.05 0.41
C SER A 14 -5.74 -1.04 1.13
N ALA A 15 -6.23 -1.57 2.24
CA ALA A 15 -5.67 -2.79 2.80
C ALA A 15 -5.99 -3.99 1.89
N LEU A 16 -5.18 -5.04 1.96
CA LEU A 16 -5.24 -6.19 1.07
C LEU A 16 -5.67 -7.45 1.81
N GLY A 17 -6.87 -7.94 1.50
CA GLY A 17 -7.37 -9.26 1.87
C GLY A 17 -7.42 -10.21 0.67
N THR A 18 -8.22 -11.28 0.80
CA THR A 18 -8.50 -12.22 -0.30
C THR A 18 -10.00 -12.48 -0.45
N ALA A 19 -10.45 -12.69 -1.68
CA ALA A 19 -11.80 -13.15 -2.00
C ALA A 19 -11.79 -13.85 -3.37
N ALA A 20 -12.47 -14.98 -3.50
CA ALA A 20 -12.52 -15.80 -4.70
C ALA A 20 -11.13 -16.10 -5.28
N GLU A 21 -10.20 -16.56 -4.42
CA GLU A 21 -8.79 -16.85 -4.73
C GLU A 21 -7.95 -15.64 -5.23
N GLY A 22 -8.54 -14.44 -5.27
CA GLY A 22 -7.93 -13.20 -5.75
C GLY A 22 -7.74 -12.15 -4.65
N PRO A 23 -7.06 -11.03 -4.97
CA PRO A 23 -6.91 -9.92 -4.04
C PRO A 23 -8.24 -9.22 -3.79
N LEU A 24 -8.50 -8.93 -2.52
CA LEU A 24 -9.60 -8.09 -2.05
C LEU A 24 -9.04 -6.76 -1.57
N GLU A 25 -9.55 -5.67 -2.13
CA GLU A 25 -9.25 -4.32 -1.64
C GLU A 25 -10.26 -3.93 -0.58
N VAL A 26 -9.76 -3.58 0.60
CA VAL A 26 -10.54 -3.22 1.77
C VAL A 26 -10.36 -1.73 2.05
N LEU A 27 -11.47 -0.99 1.95
CA LEU A 27 -11.60 0.40 2.36
C LEU A 27 -12.67 0.52 3.47
N PRO A 28 -12.69 1.62 4.25
CA PRO A 28 -13.64 1.79 5.35
C PRO A 28 -15.11 1.62 4.96
N GLU A 29 -15.50 2.09 3.77
CA GLU A 29 -16.90 2.04 3.30
C GLU A 29 -17.10 1.17 2.05
N ARG A 30 -16.05 0.48 1.60
CA ARG A 30 -16.06 -0.25 0.32
C ARG A 30 -15.20 -1.49 0.35
N LEU A 31 -15.70 -2.57 -0.23
CA LEU A 31 -14.93 -3.75 -0.62
C LEU A 31 -14.91 -3.84 -2.14
N ARG A 32 -13.78 -4.24 -2.72
CA ARG A 32 -13.65 -4.46 -4.17
C ARG A 32 -12.79 -5.67 -4.48
N TRP A 33 -13.28 -6.57 -5.33
CA TRP A 33 -12.49 -7.68 -5.87
C TRP A 33 -12.94 -8.04 -7.28
N ARG A 34 -12.23 -8.98 -7.92
CA ARG A 34 -12.66 -9.57 -9.20
C ARG A 34 -12.90 -11.07 -9.03
N GLN A 35 -13.98 -11.56 -9.62
CA GLN A 35 -14.32 -12.98 -9.66
C GLN A 35 -14.93 -13.30 -11.02
N ASN A 36 -14.43 -14.36 -11.68
CA ASN A 36 -14.91 -14.78 -13.00
C ASN A 36 -14.93 -13.66 -14.06
N GLY A 37 -13.93 -12.77 -14.03
CA GLY A 37 -13.81 -11.63 -14.97
C GLY A 37 -14.68 -10.41 -14.63
N ILE A 38 -15.57 -10.53 -13.64
CA ILE A 38 -16.47 -9.47 -13.17
C ILE A 38 -15.80 -8.73 -12.00
N GLU A 39 -15.88 -7.40 -12.01
CA GLU A 39 -15.52 -6.58 -10.85
C GLU A 39 -16.74 -6.46 -9.93
N ILE A 40 -16.54 -6.77 -8.65
CA ILE A 40 -17.57 -6.70 -7.62
C ILE A 40 -17.17 -5.59 -6.66
N GLN A 41 -18.11 -4.68 -6.40
CA GLN A 41 -17.95 -3.59 -5.45
C GLN A 41 -19.14 -3.59 -4.49
N ILE A 42 -18.86 -3.57 -3.20
CA ILE A 42 -19.89 -3.56 -2.15
C ILE A 42 -19.61 -2.40 -1.20
N GLU A 43 -20.65 -1.63 -0.91
CA GLU A 43 -20.55 -0.41 -0.10
C GLU A 43 -21.51 -0.46 1.08
N GLY A 44 -21.17 0.32 2.11
CA GLY A 44 -22.00 0.54 3.29
C GLY A 44 -21.70 -0.38 4.48
N ALA A 45 -22.50 -0.21 5.54
CA ALA A 45 -22.23 -0.81 6.84
C ALA A 45 -22.23 -2.35 6.83
N GLN A 46 -23.08 -2.97 6.00
CA GLN A 46 -23.21 -4.44 5.91
C GLN A 46 -22.32 -5.06 4.83
N ARG A 47 -21.34 -4.31 4.27
CA ARG A 47 -20.53 -4.78 3.14
C ARG A 47 -19.81 -6.10 3.38
N ILE A 48 -19.33 -6.34 4.60
CA ILE A 48 -18.58 -7.56 4.95
C ILE A 48 -19.51 -8.77 4.95
N GLU A 49 -20.67 -8.64 5.58
CA GLU A 49 -21.70 -9.70 5.62
C GLU A 49 -22.16 -10.05 4.20
N LEU A 50 -22.48 -9.04 3.38
CA LEU A 50 -22.92 -9.25 2.01
C LEU A 50 -21.81 -9.84 1.13
N ALA A 51 -20.56 -9.41 1.33
CA ALA A 51 -19.42 -9.97 0.59
C ALA A 51 -19.23 -11.47 0.90
N GLY A 52 -19.42 -11.88 2.16
CA GLY A 52 -19.38 -13.30 2.55
C GLY A 52 -20.49 -14.16 1.92
N GLN A 53 -21.61 -13.56 1.53
CA GLN A 53 -22.67 -14.26 0.79
C GLN A 53 -22.32 -14.47 -0.70
N ILE A 54 -21.39 -13.69 -1.24
CA ILE A 54 -20.97 -13.75 -2.65
C ILE A 54 -19.68 -14.57 -2.81
N ALA A 55 -18.72 -14.36 -1.91
CA ALA A 55 -17.44 -15.07 -1.87
C ALA A 55 -17.25 -15.67 -0.46
N ALA A 56 -17.49 -16.98 -0.35
CA ALA A 56 -17.43 -17.69 0.93
C ALA A 56 -16.01 -17.79 1.52
N ASP A 57 -14.99 -17.60 0.69
CA ASP A 57 -13.56 -17.61 1.03
C ASP A 57 -13.01 -16.21 1.36
N ILE A 58 -13.89 -15.24 1.65
CA ILE A 58 -13.45 -13.90 1.99
C ILE A 58 -12.59 -13.88 3.26
N ALA A 59 -11.41 -13.30 3.15
CA ALA A 59 -10.52 -13.05 4.27
C ALA A 59 -10.10 -11.58 4.28
N LEU A 60 -10.37 -10.93 5.41
CA LEU A 60 -9.89 -9.57 5.65
C LEU A 60 -8.42 -9.60 6.09
N PRO A 61 -7.65 -8.53 5.82
CA PRO A 61 -6.29 -8.43 6.33
C PRO A 61 -6.26 -8.53 7.85
N ASN A 62 -5.28 -9.25 8.39
CA ASN A 62 -5.06 -9.33 9.82
C ASN A 62 -4.36 -8.06 10.33
N SER A 63 -5.14 -7.14 10.91
CA SER A 63 -4.59 -5.90 11.51
C SER A 63 -3.66 -6.14 12.70
N ALA A 64 -3.66 -7.33 13.31
CA ALA A 64 -2.76 -7.67 14.41
C ALA A 64 -1.43 -8.30 13.94
N GLU A 65 -1.27 -8.56 12.64
CA GLU A 65 0.00 -9.06 12.11
C GLU A 65 1.08 -7.96 12.16
N ASP A 66 2.21 -8.26 12.81
CA ASP A 66 3.39 -7.40 12.79
C ASP A 66 4.24 -7.71 11.55
N LEU A 67 3.98 -6.97 10.48
CA LEU A 67 4.67 -7.10 9.21
C LEU A 67 6.07 -6.50 9.29
N VAL A 68 6.21 -5.36 9.95
CA VAL A 68 7.44 -4.56 9.95
C VAL A 68 8.55 -5.16 10.80
N SER A 69 8.22 -6.00 11.80
CA SER A 69 9.20 -6.76 12.59
C SER A 69 10.11 -7.64 11.72
N LYS A 70 9.62 -8.11 10.57
CA LYS A 70 10.33 -9.01 9.65
C LYS A 70 11.48 -8.34 8.89
N ALA A 71 11.53 -7.00 8.84
CA ALA A 71 12.58 -6.28 8.10
C ALA A 71 13.99 -6.55 8.66
N GLN A 72 14.94 -6.86 7.77
CA GLN A 72 16.34 -7.12 8.10
C GLN A 72 17.08 -5.87 8.57
N VAL A 73 16.84 -4.74 7.90
CA VAL A 73 17.40 -3.44 8.29
C VAL A 73 16.29 -2.56 8.81
N LYS A 74 16.43 -2.05 10.04
CA LYS A 74 15.50 -1.07 10.63
C LYS A 74 15.94 0.34 10.30
N VAL A 75 14.98 1.17 9.89
CA VAL A 75 15.18 2.60 9.64
C VAL A 75 14.71 3.37 10.87
N SER A 76 15.61 4.16 11.47
CA SER A 76 15.24 5.04 12.57
C SER A 76 14.38 6.18 12.04
N VAL A 77 13.28 6.45 12.74
CA VAL A 77 12.32 7.47 12.36
C VAL A 77 12.14 8.47 13.49
N ASP A 78 12.14 9.75 13.14
CA ASP A 78 11.78 10.83 14.06
C ASP A 78 10.28 11.10 13.99
N ASN A 79 9.56 10.79 15.08
CA ASN A 79 8.11 10.95 15.14
C ASN A 79 7.66 12.41 15.10
N GLU A 80 8.49 13.37 15.51
CA GLU A 80 8.15 14.80 15.43
C GLU A 80 8.16 15.26 13.97
N VAL A 81 9.15 14.81 13.20
CA VAL A 81 9.22 15.06 11.74
C VAL A 81 8.03 14.43 11.03
N VAL A 82 7.72 13.16 11.31
CA VAL A 82 6.56 12.48 10.68
C VAL A 82 5.24 13.18 11.03
N ALA A 83 5.08 13.66 12.27
CA ALA A 83 3.91 14.43 12.66
C ALA A 83 3.82 15.78 11.93
N ALA A 84 4.95 16.44 11.67
CA ALA A 84 4.98 17.65 10.86
C ALA A 84 4.62 17.37 9.39
N ASP A 85 5.14 16.29 8.81
CA ASP A 85 4.84 15.86 7.44
C ASP A 85 3.36 15.49 7.27
N GLN A 86 2.77 14.79 8.24
CA GLN A 86 1.33 14.49 8.24
C GLN A 86 0.50 15.79 8.16
N LYS A 87 0.86 16.83 8.93
CA LYS A 87 0.17 18.13 8.89
C LYS A 87 0.36 18.86 7.55
N GLN A 88 1.45 18.61 6.84
CA GLN A 88 1.64 19.15 5.48
C GLN A 88 0.75 18.42 4.48
N VAL A 89 0.66 17.09 4.58
CA VAL A 89 -0.21 16.27 3.73
C VAL A 89 -1.69 16.58 3.96
N ASP A 90 -2.09 16.76 5.22
CA ASP A 90 -3.46 17.19 5.57
C ASP A 90 -3.83 18.53 4.92
N ARG A 91 -2.85 19.40 4.65
CA ARG A 91 -3.02 20.68 3.95
C ARG A 91 -2.89 20.56 2.43
N GLY A 92 -2.83 19.35 1.90
CA GLY A 92 -2.78 19.05 0.47
C GLY A 92 -1.38 19.03 -0.16
N SER A 93 -0.31 19.11 0.64
CA SER A 93 1.07 19.00 0.14
C SER A 93 1.50 17.53 0.03
N SER A 94 2.45 17.19 -0.85
CA SER A 94 3.05 15.85 -0.94
C SER A 94 2.05 14.66 -0.87
N PRO A 95 0.92 14.68 -1.61
CA PRO A 95 -0.14 13.66 -1.48
C PRO A 95 0.33 12.23 -1.82
N TRP A 96 1.48 12.11 -2.51
CA TRP A 96 2.13 10.84 -2.79
C TRP A 96 2.55 10.07 -1.54
N GLN A 97 2.73 10.74 -0.39
CA GLN A 97 3.05 10.08 0.88
C GLN A 97 1.93 9.18 1.43
N LEU A 98 0.71 9.30 0.90
CA LEU A 98 -0.41 8.42 1.22
C LEU A 98 -0.35 7.08 0.45
N ASP A 99 0.46 6.98 -0.60
CA ASP A 99 0.60 5.80 -1.46
C ASP A 99 1.89 5.02 -1.12
N PRO A 100 1.80 3.79 -0.57
CA PRO A 100 2.97 3.05 -0.13
C PRO A 100 3.90 2.67 -1.29
N LEU A 101 3.40 2.56 -2.52
CA LEU A 101 4.21 2.31 -3.71
C LEU A 101 5.05 3.54 -4.07
N GLN A 102 4.48 4.74 -3.98
CA GLN A 102 5.20 5.98 -4.27
C GLN A 102 6.26 6.29 -3.20
N VAL A 103 5.95 6.00 -1.93
CA VAL A 103 6.92 6.11 -0.83
C VAL A 103 8.08 5.13 -1.04
N SER A 104 7.78 3.89 -1.41
CA SER A 104 8.81 2.89 -1.72
C SER A 104 9.65 3.26 -2.93
N LEU A 105 9.02 3.75 -4.01
CA LEU A 105 9.70 4.24 -5.21
C LEU A 105 10.73 5.31 -4.86
N THR A 106 10.32 6.31 -4.08
CA THR A 106 11.17 7.42 -3.66
C THR A 106 12.33 6.92 -2.81
N PHE A 107 12.05 6.08 -1.80
CA PHE A 107 13.07 5.53 -0.92
C PHE A 107 14.14 4.72 -1.67
N VAL A 108 13.72 3.80 -2.56
CA VAL A 108 14.64 2.94 -3.29
C VAL A 108 15.47 3.75 -4.30
N ASN A 109 14.87 4.70 -5.00
CA ASN A 109 15.63 5.52 -5.94
C ASN A 109 16.67 6.41 -5.24
N LEU A 110 16.34 6.99 -4.08
CA LEU A 110 17.32 7.74 -3.28
C LEU A 110 18.52 6.89 -2.80
N LYS A 111 18.40 5.55 -2.79
CA LYS A 111 19.53 4.65 -2.48
C LYS A 111 20.48 4.44 -3.66
N VAL A 112 19.99 4.53 -4.89
CA VAL A 112 20.81 4.39 -6.11
C VAL A 112 21.27 5.73 -6.68
N THR A 113 20.52 6.81 -6.38
CA THR A 113 20.89 8.20 -6.71
C THR A 113 21.07 9.02 -5.42
N PRO A 114 22.18 8.88 -4.69
CA PRO A 114 22.37 9.53 -3.40
C PRO A 114 22.45 11.06 -3.49
N GLU A 115 22.79 11.61 -4.66
CA GLU A 115 22.75 13.05 -4.96
C GLU A 115 21.33 13.59 -5.20
N GLY A 116 20.32 12.71 -5.19
CA GLY A 116 18.93 13.01 -5.47
C GLY A 116 18.47 12.53 -6.83
N ILE A 117 17.15 12.41 -6.99
CA ILE A 117 16.52 11.96 -8.24
C ILE A 117 16.40 13.17 -9.18
N GLN A 118 17.10 13.15 -10.30
CA GLN A 118 16.96 14.16 -11.37
C GLN A 118 16.33 13.52 -12.61
N GLY A 119 15.22 14.08 -13.08
CA GLY A 119 14.49 13.52 -14.21
C GLY A 119 13.71 12.25 -13.84
N GLU A 120 13.76 11.23 -14.70
CA GLU A 120 13.05 9.97 -14.47
C GLU A 120 13.80 9.10 -13.44
N PRO A 121 13.09 8.39 -12.55
CA PRO A 121 13.71 7.47 -11.60
C PRO A 121 14.41 6.31 -12.32
N GLU A 122 15.58 5.92 -11.82
CA GLU A 122 16.36 4.78 -12.34
C GLU A 122 15.60 3.45 -12.17
N ILE A 123 14.97 3.26 -11.01
CA ILE A 123 14.11 2.11 -10.75
C ILE A 123 12.65 2.51 -11.04
N HIS A 124 12.11 1.98 -12.12
CA HIS A 124 10.74 2.28 -12.57
C HIS A 124 9.66 1.71 -11.66
N MET A 125 8.51 2.39 -11.60
CA MET A 125 7.33 1.99 -10.81
C MET A 125 6.83 0.57 -11.10
N SER A 126 6.98 0.07 -12.33
CA SER A 126 6.62 -1.32 -12.67
C SER A 126 7.42 -2.37 -11.89
N SER A 127 8.52 -1.98 -11.27
CA SER A 127 9.33 -2.87 -10.43
C SER A 127 8.75 -3.07 -9.02
N PHE A 128 7.76 -2.28 -8.62
CA PHE A 128 7.21 -2.25 -7.26
C PHE A 128 5.85 -2.94 -7.21
N LYS A 129 5.68 -3.83 -6.22
CA LYS A 129 4.44 -4.56 -6.00
C LYS A 129 4.06 -4.54 -4.53
N LEU A 130 2.86 -4.05 -4.21
CA LEU A 130 2.30 -4.15 -2.87
C LEU A 130 1.88 -5.60 -2.63
N VAL A 131 2.53 -6.28 -1.67
CA VAL A 131 2.29 -7.70 -1.39
C VAL A 131 1.56 -7.94 -0.08
N SER A 132 1.60 -6.98 0.84
CA SER A 132 0.80 -7.00 2.05
C SER A 132 0.45 -5.58 2.49
N ASN A 133 -0.76 -5.39 3.01
CA ASN A 133 -1.21 -4.14 3.60
C ASN A 133 -2.35 -4.43 4.59
N ASN A 134 -2.15 -4.13 5.87
CA ASN A 134 -3.14 -4.35 6.92
C ASN A 134 -3.78 -3.04 7.45
N SER A 135 -3.75 -1.98 6.64
CA SER A 135 -4.10 -0.58 6.93
C SER A 135 -3.06 0.19 7.74
N ALA A 136 -2.37 -0.45 8.69
CA ALA A 136 -1.36 0.21 9.53
C ALA A 136 0.07 -0.02 9.00
N GLU A 137 0.31 -1.20 8.45
CA GLU A 137 1.61 -1.68 7.98
C GLU A 137 1.48 -2.23 6.55
N ALA A 138 2.53 -2.06 5.76
CA ALA A 138 2.58 -2.52 4.39
C ALA A 138 3.97 -3.06 4.03
N VAL A 139 3.99 -3.99 3.08
CA VAL A 139 5.20 -4.55 2.49
C VAL A 139 5.13 -4.40 0.99
N VAL A 140 6.15 -3.77 0.42
CA VAL A 140 6.33 -3.61 -1.02
C VAL A 140 7.53 -4.43 -1.46
N GLU A 141 7.32 -5.36 -2.39
CA GLU A 141 8.39 -6.07 -3.08
C GLU A 141 8.91 -5.24 -4.26
N VAL A 142 10.22 -5.34 -4.46
CA VAL A 142 10.95 -4.61 -5.50
C VAL A 142 11.75 -5.63 -6.33
N THR A 143 11.45 -5.67 -7.62
CA THR A 143 12.03 -6.68 -8.53
C THR A 143 13.42 -6.30 -9.03
N THR A 144 13.74 -5.00 -9.09
CA THR A 144 14.99 -4.44 -9.63
C THR A 144 15.65 -3.49 -8.65
N GLY A 145 16.98 -3.52 -8.55
CA GLY A 145 17.77 -2.64 -7.68
C GLY A 145 18.32 -3.34 -6.44
N PRO A 146 18.94 -2.58 -5.51
CA PRO A 146 19.67 -3.12 -4.35
C PRO A 146 18.75 -3.47 -3.16
N ILE A 147 17.45 -3.24 -3.26
CA ILE A 147 16.46 -3.51 -2.20
C ILE A 147 15.47 -4.53 -2.75
N GLU A 148 15.20 -5.58 -1.98
CA GLU A 148 14.21 -6.61 -2.32
C GLU A 148 12.83 -6.27 -1.73
N ARG A 149 12.77 -5.77 -0.49
CA ARG A 149 11.52 -5.42 0.19
C ARG A 149 11.64 -4.09 0.93
N VAL A 150 10.55 -3.33 0.94
CA VAL A 150 10.37 -2.12 1.74
C VAL A 150 9.22 -2.34 2.71
N TYR A 151 9.45 -2.04 3.99
CA TYR A 151 8.47 -2.16 5.06
C TYR A 151 8.05 -0.77 5.50
N LEU A 152 6.74 -0.52 5.45
CA LEU A 152 6.15 0.78 5.73
C LEU A 152 5.18 0.69 6.90
N LYS A 153 5.08 1.78 7.66
CA LYS A 153 4.13 1.93 8.74
C LYS A 153 3.52 3.32 8.72
N ARG A 154 2.24 3.42 9.01
CA ARG A 154 1.62 4.69 9.37
C ARG A 154 1.79 4.93 10.86
N LEU A 155 2.60 5.94 11.21
CA LEU A 155 3.03 6.17 12.59
C LEU A 155 2.12 7.13 13.36
N VAL A 156 1.52 8.12 12.67
CA VAL A 156 0.71 9.17 13.31
C VAL A 156 -0.78 8.84 13.30
N ARG A 157 -1.31 8.36 12.16
CA ARG A 157 -2.69 7.86 12.01
C ARG A 157 -2.64 6.50 11.35
N GLN A 158 -3.37 5.51 11.85
CA GLN A 158 -3.34 4.14 11.31
C GLN A 158 -4.45 3.85 10.29
N ASP A 159 -5.21 4.88 9.91
CA ASP A 159 -6.26 4.84 8.88
C ASP A 159 -5.76 5.33 7.52
N GLU A 160 -6.63 5.35 6.51
CA GLU A 160 -6.31 5.72 5.13
C GLU A 160 -5.79 7.16 4.94
N THR A 161 -5.96 8.03 5.94
CA THR A 161 -5.45 9.41 5.93
C THR A 161 -4.02 9.51 6.46
N GLY A 162 -3.50 8.45 7.07
CA GLY A 162 -2.13 8.40 7.56
C GLY A 162 -1.10 8.29 6.45
N ILE A 163 -0.02 9.06 6.56
CA ILE A 163 1.14 8.93 5.67
C ILE A 163 1.89 7.64 5.93
N TRP A 164 2.44 7.05 4.87
CA TRP A 164 3.34 5.91 4.97
C TRP A 164 4.76 6.36 5.23
N THR A 165 5.41 5.73 6.21
CA THR A 165 6.82 5.96 6.53
C THR A 165 7.59 4.66 6.39
N VAL A 166 8.73 4.69 5.69
CA VAL A 166 9.63 3.54 5.63
C VAL A 166 10.27 3.31 7.00
N VAL A 167 10.04 2.14 7.59
CA VAL A 167 10.56 1.74 8.90
C VAL A 167 11.56 0.58 8.82
N GLY A 168 11.69 -0.03 7.64
CA GLY A 168 12.68 -1.05 7.38
C GLY A 168 12.75 -1.49 5.93
N TYR A 169 13.76 -2.26 5.58
CA TYR A 169 13.94 -2.84 4.25
C TYR A 169 14.81 -4.11 4.31
N ASP A 170 14.72 -4.92 3.27
CA ASP A 170 15.60 -6.05 3.03
C ASP A 170 16.51 -5.72 1.84
N PRO A 171 17.84 -5.71 2.01
CA PRO A 171 18.78 -5.55 0.91
C PRO A 171 18.82 -6.82 0.03
N ARG A 172 19.33 -6.65 -1.20
CA ARG A 172 19.65 -7.75 -2.11
C ARG A 172 21.16 -7.97 -2.18
#